data_AF-A0A8H4RKE7-F1
#
_entry.id   AF-A0A8H4RKE7-F1
#
_cell.length_a   1.000
_cell.length_b   1.000
_cell.length_c   1.000
_cell.angle_alpha   90.00
_cell.angle_beta   90.00
_cell.angle_gamma   90.00
#
_symmetry.space_group_name_H-M   'P 1'
#
loop_
_entity.id
_entity.type
_entity.pdbx_description
1 polymer ?
#
loop_
_entity_poly.entity_id
_entity_poly.type
_entity_poly.pdbx_seq_one_letter_code
_entity_poly.pdbx_strand_id
1 'polypeptide(L)'
;MKKIFYNSLPQRESYDGPSIEGVKEACQPKRQPTHLKYDVPVEIVAHSDFDSTNRTIQDQAWDDPDLEPWSLFLALDDDYSASMGLPPSQRWPWDEHKGAYIPIGAHELHCVRVIRSVINENHDGLPQDNQTWPYGHAVHCLNVLRDSVVCHADDTPMYTGRLHKNVFEEHPRASVGTFKMCRNWSALVSWARARSACYRPVHWFEQEFDETERYKFCPDGSTPWKQAEGKGVQT
;
A
#
# COMPACT_ATOMS: atom_id res chain seq x y z
N MET A 1 -25.18 -10.00 -31.54
CA MET A 1 -23.80 -10.25 -31.99
C MET A 1 -23.37 -9.14 -32.96
N LYS A 2 -22.53 -8.21 -32.51
CA LYS A 2 -21.84 -7.27 -33.40
C LYS A 2 -20.34 -7.41 -33.11
N LYS A 3 -19.59 -7.89 -34.10
CA LYS A 3 -18.13 -8.02 -34.08
C LYS A 3 -17.52 -6.60 -34.15
N ILE A 4 -16.70 -6.25 -33.18
CA ILE A 4 -15.84 -5.06 -33.26
C ILE A 4 -14.58 -5.47 -34.01
N PHE A 5 -14.32 -4.77 -35.12
CA PHE A 5 -13.10 -4.90 -35.91
C PHE A 5 -11.92 -4.32 -35.14
N TYR A 6 -10.86 -5.10 -34.94
CA TYR A 6 -9.55 -4.59 -34.52
C TYR A 6 -8.93 -3.87 -35.72
N ASN A 7 -9.00 -2.54 -35.73
CA ASN A 7 -8.14 -1.74 -36.60
C ASN A 7 -6.75 -1.63 -35.96
N SER A 8 -5.74 -1.86 -36.78
CA SER A 8 -4.30 -1.79 -36.51
C SER A 8 -3.89 -0.49 -35.83
N LEU A 9 -3.19 -0.60 -34.70
CA LEU A 9 -2.49 0.52 -34.05
C LEU A 9 -1.41 1.09 -34.99
N PRO A 10 -1.27 2.42 -35.11
CA PRO A 10 -0.16 3.02 -35.84
C PRO A 10 1.15 2.73 -35.09
N GLN A 11 2.20 2.42 -35.86
CA GLN A 11 3.56 2.21 -35.36
C GLN A 11 4.01 3.46 -34.58
N ARG A 12 4.43 3.28 -33.31
CA ARG A 12 5.02 4.34 -32.49
C ARG A 12 6.30 4.82 -33.17
N GLU A 13 6.38 6.13 -33.45
CA GLU A 13 7.63 6.82 -33.71
C GLU A 13 8.61 6.59 -32.54
N SER A 14 9.90 6.45 -32.86
CA SER A 14 10.96 6.17 -31.89
C SER A 14 11.07 7.32 -30.88
N TYR A 15 10.63 7.07 -29.66
CA TYR A 15 10.84 7.94 -28.52
C TYR A 15 12.34 7.88 -28.15
N ASP A 16 13.09 8.96 -28.36
CA ASP A 16 14.48 9.14 -27.88
C ASP A 16 14.50 9.40 -26.36
N GLY A 17 13.89 8.49 -25.61
CA GLY A 17 13.96 8.47 -24.16
C GLY A 17 15.30 7.91 -23.68
N PRO A 18 15.67 8.17 -22.41
CA PRO A 18 16.85 7.53 -21.81
C PRO A 18 16.79 6.01 -22.00
N SER A 19 17.95 5.39 -22.22
CA SER A 19 18.06 3.93 -22.34
C SER A 19 17.44 3.25 -21.12
N ILE A 20 16.93 2.03 -21.28
CA ILE A 20 16.34 1.25 -20.18
C ILE A 20 17.32 1.15 -18.99
N GLU A 21 18.62 1.10 -19.26
CA GLU A 21 19.68 1.13 -18.23
C GLU A 21 19.80 2.50 -17.55
N GLY A 22 19.75 3.60 -18.31
CA GLY A 22 19.74 4.96 -17.76
C GLY A 22 18.49 5.25 -16.91
N VAL A 23 17.33 4.69 -17.26
CA VAL A 23 16.11 4.76 -16.44
C VAL A 23 16.28 3.95 -15.15
N LYS A 24 16.91 2.78 -15.20
CA LYS A 24 17.12 1.91 -14.03
C LYS A 24 18.02 2.58 -12.99
N GLU A 25 19.12 3.20 -13.39
CA GLU A 25 20.02 3.89 -12.46
C GLU A 25 19.36 5.13 -11.82
N ALA A 26 18.56 5.87 -12.59
CA ALA A 26 17.83 7.05 -12.08
C ALA A 26 16.76 6.70 -11.04
N CYS A 27 16.22 5.49 -11.07
CA CYS A 27 15.16 5.02 -10.17
C CYS A 27 15.64 4.22 -8.95
N GLN A 28 16.97 4.11 -8.75
CA GLN A 28 17.49 3.47 -7.54
C GLN A 28 17.38 4.43 -6.34
N PRO A 29 16.64 4.08 -5.28
CA PRO A 29 16.53 4.93 -4.11
C PRO A 29 17.90 5.06 -3.45
N LYS A 30 18.38 6.30 -3.35
CA LYS A 30 19.69 6.58 -2.73
C LYS A 30 19.63 6.45 -1.22
N ARG A 31 18.45 6.71 -0.61
CA ARG A 31 18.21 6.66 0.84
C ARG A 31 16.76 6.29 1.15
N GLN A 32 16.55 5.62 2.28
CA GLN A 32 15.21 5.38 2.84
C GLN A 32 14.72 6.64 3.60
N PRO A 33 13.55 7.23 3.26
CA PRO A 33 13.07 8.49 3.83
C PRO A 33 12.93 8.56 5.35
N THR A 34 12.65 7.43 5.99
CA THR A 34 12.36 7.39 7.43
C THR A 34 13.55 6.95 8.28
N HIS A 35 14.61 6.40 7.67
CA HIS A 35 15.74 5.77 8.36
C HIS A 35 15.37 4.70 9.41
N LEU A 36 14.13 4.16 9.36
CA LEU A 36 13.66 3.13 10.30
C LEU A 36 14.44 1.84 10.10
N LYS A 37 14.91 1.28 11.21
CA LYS A 37 15.68 0.03 11.26
C LYS A 37 14.77 -1.12 11.69
N TYR A 38 15.23 -2.34 11.45
CA TYR A 38 14.61 -3.55 12.01
C TYR A 38 15.08 -3.73 13.45
N ASP A 39 14.53 -2.91 14.36
CA ASP A 39 14.95 -2.84 15.77
C ASP A 39 13.79 -2.97 16.77
N VAL A 40 12.56 -3.18 16.28
CA VAL A 40 11.38 -3.44 17.12
C VAL A 40 11.14 -4.95 17.22
N PRO A 41 11.36 -5.58 18.38
CA PRO A 41 11.05 -7.00 18.57
C PRO A 41 9.53 -7.21 18.60
N VAL A 42 9.02 -8.09 17.74
CA VAL A 42 7.62 -8.50 17.71
C VAL A 42 7.54 -10.00 17.93
N GLU A 43 6.81 -10.41 18.96
CA GLU A 43 6.61 -11.83 19.25
C GLU A 43 5.72 -12.47 18.17
N ILE A 44 6.11 -13.63 17.67
CA ILE A 44 5.25 -14.47 16.84
C ILE A 44 4.26 -15.18 17.75
N VAL A 45 3.00 -14.78 17.69
CA VAL A 45 1.91 -15.39 18.45
C VAL A 45 1.22 -16.47 17.63
N ALA A 46 0.59 -17.44 18.31
CA ALA A 46 -0.18 -18.46 17.62
C ALA A 46 -1.42 -17.85 16.95
N HIS A 47 -2.13 -16.96 17.65
CA HIS A 47 -3.40 -16.38 17.24
C HIS A 47 -3.48 -14.91 17.66
N SER A 48 -4.27 -14.16 16.91
CA SER A 48 -4.67 -12.78 17.14
C SER A 48 -6.12 -12.58 16.70
N ASP A 49 -6.68 -11.42 16.96
CA ASP A 49 -8.03 -11.11 16.46
C ASP A 49 -8.06 -10.98 14.92
N PHE A 50 -6.92 -10.69 14.29
CA PHE A 50 -6.78 -10.55 12.83
C PHE A 50 -7.03 -11.86 12.06
N ASP A 51 -6.77 -13.02 12.65
CA ASP A 51 -6.97 -14.36 12.06
C ASP A 51 -8.20 -15.10 12.58
N SER A 52 -9.05 -14.42 13.38
CA SER A 52 -10.32 -14.98 13.85
C SER A 52 -11.22 -15.38 12.67
N THR A 53 -11.85 -16.56 12.77
CA THR A 53 -12.91 -17.00 11.83
C THR A 53 -14.27 -16.40 12.17
N ASN A 54 -14.42 -15.77 13.33
CA ASN A 54 -15.57 -14.94 13.65
C ASN A 54 -15.40 -13.56 12.98
N ARG A 55 -16.22 -13.28 11.97
CA ARG A 55 -16.17 -12.06 11.16
C ARG A 55 -16.34 -10.78 11.97
N THR A 56 -17.12 -10.76 13.05
CA THR A 56 -17.25 -9.57 13.90
C THR A 56 -15.92 -9.19 14.57
N ILE A 57 -15.22 -10.18 15.14
CA ILE A 57 -13.92 -9.98 15.80
C ILE A 57 -12.87 -9.58 14.76
N GLN A 58 -12.85 -10.30 13.63
CA GLN A 58 -11.90 -10.04 12.57
C GLN A 58 -12.11 -8.65 11.96
N ASP A 59 -13.34 -8.30 11.56
CA ASP A 59 -13.63 -6.99 10.96
C ASP A 59 -13.26 -5.85 11.92
N GLN A 60 -13.52 -5.99 13.23
CA GLN A 60 -13.10 -5.02 14.24
C GLN A 60 -11.57 -4.86 14.33
N ALA A 61 -10.82 -5.97 14.30
CA ALA A 61 -9.36 -5.90 14.33
C ALA A 61 -8.77 -5.20 13.10
N TRP A 62 -9.39 -5.41 11.92
CA TRP A 62 -8.95 -4.82 10.66
C TRP A 62 -9.37 -3.35 10.48
N ASP A 63 -10.32 -2.84 11.27
CA ASP A 63 -10.81 -1.44 11.28
C ASP A 63 -9.90 -0.49 12.10
N ASP A 64 -8.61 -0.81 12.19
CA ASP A 64 -7.61 0.06 12.85
C ASP A 64 -7.23 1.23 11.91
N PRO A 65 -7.42 2.50 12.33
CA PRO A 65 -7.01 3.69 11.57
C PRO A 65 -5.53 3.75 11.18
N ASP A 66 -4.64 3.09 11.94
CA ASP A 66 -3.21 3.00 11.64
C ASP A 66 -2.91 1.92 10.59
N LEU A 67 -3.88 1.06 10.27
CA LEU A 67 -3.80 0.04 9.22
C LEU A 67 -4.54 0.44 7.93
N GLU A 68 -5.08 1.66 7.87
CA GLU A 68 -5.71 2.22 6.67
C GLU A 68 -4.66 2.61 5.62
N PRO A 69 -4.54 1.89 4.48
CA PRO A 69 -3.44 2.09 3.54
C PRO A 69 -3.38 3.49 2.93
N TRP A 70 -4.55 4.08 2.65
CA TRP A 70 -4.65 5.41 2.06
C TRP A 70 -4.23 6.53 3.03
N SER A 71 -4.32 6.30 4.35
CA SER A 71 -3.89 7.27 5.37
C SER A 71 -2.38 7.54 5.34
N LEU A 72 -1.60 6.72 4.62
CA LEU A 72 -0.16 6.85 4.48
C LEU A 72 0.26 7.53 3.15
N PHE A 73 -0.68 7.99 2.32
CA PHE A 73 -0.33 8.75 1.11
C PHE A 73 0.34 10.07 1.50
N LEU A 74 1.40 10.42 0.76
CA LEU A 74 2.30 11.52 1.07
C LEU A 74 2.22 12.60 0.01
N ALA A 75 2.30 13.87 0.40
CA ALA A 75 2.65 14.98 -0.47
C ALA A 75 4.07 15.45 -0.12
N LEU A 76 5.04 15.13 -0.96
CA LEU A 76 6.46 15.44 -0.73
C LEU A 76 6.94 16.53 -1.69
N ASP A 77 7.69 17.50 -1.16
CA ASP A 77 8.38 18.51 -1.97
C ASP A 77 9.31 17.87 -2.99
N ASP A 78 9.43 18.47 -4.18
CA ASP A 78 10.29 17.98 -5.25
C ASP A 78 11.77 17.97 -4.83
N ASP A 79 12.24 19.03 -4.16
CA ASP A 79 13.62 19.12 -3.67
C ASP A 79 13.92 18.03 -2.65
N TYR A 80 12.97 17.76 -1.74
CA TYR A 80 13.10 16.67 -0.77
C TYR A 80 13.14 15.32 -1.49
N SER A 81 12.20 15.06 -2.39
CA SER A 81 12.11 13.82 -3.17
C SER A 81 13.40 13.56 -3.96
N ALA A 82 13.92 14.59 -4.64
CA ALA A 82 15.18 14.54 -5.39
C ALA A 82 16.38 14.26 -4.47
N SER A 83 16.45 14.91 -3.30
CA SER A 83 17.52 14.69 -2.32
C SER A 83 17.55 13.25 -1.77
N MET A 84 16.38 12.60 -1.75
CA MET A 84 16.20 11.21 -1.35
C MET A 84 16.45 10.21 -2.49
N GLY A 85 16.58 10.70 -3.72
CA GLY A 85 16.70 9.87 -4.93
C GLY A 85 15.39 9.17 -5.30
N LEU A 86 14.24 9.78 -4.96
CA LEU A 86 12.93 9.30 -5.40
C LEU A 86 12.63 9.83 -6.81
N PRO A 87 12.08 9.02 -7.72
CA PRO A 87 11.63 9.52 -9.02
C PRO A 87 10.44 10.48 -8.83
N PRO A 88 10.25 11.47 -9.73
CA PRO A 88 9.08 12.33 -9.69
C PRO A 88 7.78 11.52 -9.73
N SER A 89 6.80 11.91 -8.91
CA SER A 89 5.46 11.32 -8.93
C SER A 89 4.41 12.27 -9.51
N GLN A 90 3.18 11.76 -9.67
CA GLN A 90 1.99 12.54 -9.97
C GLN A 90 1.93 13.78 -9.07
N ARG A 91 1.58 14.94 -9.64
CA ARG A 91 1.46 16.18 -8.88
C ARG A 91 0.36 16.08 -7.83
N TRP A 92 0.66 16.55 -6.63
CA TRP A 92 -0.37 16.71 -5.61
C TRP A 92 -1.28 17.87 -6.03
N PRO A 93 -2.62 17.71 -6.05
CA PRO A 93 -3.50 18.70 -6.67
C PRO A 93 -3.44 20.12 -6.08
N TRP A 94 -2.92 20.27 -4.86
CA TRP A 94 -2.93 21.52 -4.12
C TRP A 94 -1.59 22.28 -4.13
N ASP A 95 -0.54 21.67 -4.65
CA ASP A 95 0.80 22.28 -4.76
C ASP A 95 1.61 21.59 -5.87
N GLU A 96 1.85 22.30 -6.98
CA GLU A 96 2.58 21.76 -8.13
C GLU A 96 4.05 21.43 -7.83
N HIS A 97 4.62 21.98 -6.76
CA HIS A 97 5.98 21.68 -6.31
C HIS A 97 6.05 20.42 -5.44
N LYS A 98 4.93 19.68 -5.31
CA LYS A 98 4.84 18.43 -4.56
C LYS A 98 4.35 17.28 -5.42
N GLY A 99 4.94 16.11 -5.19
CA GLY A 99 4.46 14.83 -5.72
C GLY A 99 3.63 14.07 -4.69
N ALA A 100 2.59 13.36 -5.15
CA ALA A 100 1.82 12.40 -4.37
C ALA A 100 2.51 11.03 -4.38
N TYR A 101 2.87 10.47 -3.24
CA TYR A 101 3.57 9.18 -3.12
C TYR A 101 2.83 8.21 -2.22
N ILE A 102 3.06 6.91 -2.44
CA ILE A 102 2.56 5.83 -1.59
C ILE A 102 3.76 5.06 -1.04
N PRO A 103 3.94 4.96 0.28
CA PRO A 103 4.95 4.08 0.86
C PRO A 103 4.72 2.62 0.44
N ILE A 104 5.79 1.89 0.15
CA ILE A 104 5.71 0.46 -0.22
C ILE A 104 4.91 -0.35 0.82
N GLY A 105 5.17 -0.14 2.12
CA GLY A 105 4.43 -0.83 3.18
C GLY A 105 2.93 -0.51 3.21
N ALA A 106 2.52 0.68 2.77
CA ALA A 106 1.10 1.01 2.64
C ALA A 106 0.48 0.24 1.46
N HIS A 107 1.17 0.16 0.32
CA HIS A 107 0.72 -0.63 -0.82
C HIS A 107 0.67 -2.14 -0.52
N GLU A 108 1.65 -2.67 0.21
CA GLU A 108 1.64 -4.06 0.69
C GLU A 108 0.45 -4.31 1.62
N LEU A 109 0.17 -3.41 2.57
CA LEU A 109 -0.98 -3.54 3.46
C LEU A 109 -2.32 -3.47 2.71
N HIS A 110 -2.43 -2.62 1.67
CA HIS A 110 -3.55 -2.64 0.74
C HIS A 110 -3.72 -4.01 0.07
N CYS A 111 -2.62 -4.59 -0.43
CA CYS A 111 -2.65 -5.92 -1.03
C CYS A 111 -3.14 -6.98 -0.04
N VAL A 112 -2.70 -6.95 1.22
CA VAL A 112 -3.19 -7.88 2.25
C VAL A 112 -4.70 -7.71 2.47
N ARG A 113 -5.21 -6.47 2.52
CA ARG A 113 -6.65 -6.19 2.65
C ARG A 113 -7.47 -6.67 1.45
N VAL A 114 -6.95 -6.51 0.23
CA VAL A 114 -7.57 -7.06 -0.99
C VAL A 114 -7.69 -8.57 -0.91
N ILE A 115 -6.59 -9.27 -0.59
CA ILE A 115 -6.59 -10.73 -0.47
C ILE A 115 -7.54 -11.20 0.62
N ARG A 116 -7.58 -10.52 1.76
CA ARG A 116 -8.54 -10.80 2.83
C ARG A 116 -9.98 -10.68 2.35
N SER A 117 -10.34 -9.57 1.69
CA SER A 117 -11.70 -9.36 1.16
C SER A 117 -12.08 -10.48 0.20
N VAL A 118 -11.18 -10.86 -0.72
CA VAL A 118 -11.42 -11.97 -1.65
C VAL A 118 -11.56 -13.31 -0.94
N ILE A 119 -10.75 -13.63 0.07
CA ILE A 119 -10.89 -14.86 0.87
C ILE A 119 -12.26 -14.92 1.55
N ASN A 120 -12.65 -13.81 2.18
CA ASN A 120 -13.91 -13.69 2.91
C ASN A 120 -15.12 -13.78 1.96
N GLU A 121 -15.11 -13.06 0.85
CA GLU A 121 -16.20 -13.07 -0.14
C GLU A 121 -16.36 -14.44 -0.81
N ASN A 122 -15.25 -15.14 -1.08
CA ASN A 122 -15.31 -16.53 -1.56
C ASN A 122 -15.87 -17.48 -0.50
N HIS A 123 -15.47 -17.33 0.77
CA HIS A 123 -16.02 -18.14 1.87
C HIS A 123 -17.53 -17.92 2.02
N ASP A 124 -17.98 -16.68 1.87
CA ASP A 124 -19.39 -16.28 1.92
C ASP A 124 -20.18 -16.70 0.66
N GLY A 125 -19.52 -17.28 -0.35
CA GLY A 125 -20.13 -17.79 -1.57
C GLY A 125 -20.55 -16.70 -2.57
N LEU A 126 -19.94 -15.51 -2.50
CA LEU A 126 -20.25 -14.42 -3.44
C LEU A 126 -19.82 -14.80 -4.87
N PRO A 127 -20.71 -14.64 -5.87
CA PRO A 127 -20.35 -14.79 -7.27
C PRO A 127 -19.22 -13.83 -7.67
N GLN A 128 -18.39 -14.25 -8.62
CA GLN A 128 -17.24 -13.46 -9.09
C GLN A 128 -17.62 -12.04 -9.54
N ASP A 129 -18.76 -11.89 -10.22
CA ASP A 129 -19.25 -10.59 -10.71
C ASP A 129 -19.67 -9.63 -9.56
N ASN A 130 -19.85 -10.16 -8.35
CA ASN A 130 -20.23 -9.43 -7.16
C ASN A 130 -19.06 -9.25 -6.16
N GLN A 131 -17.86 -9.72 -6.49
CA GLN A 131 -16.70 -9.51 -5.64
C GLN A 131 -16.24 -8.05 -5.68
N THR A 132 -15.79 -7.54 -4.53
CA THR A 132 -15.31 -6.16 -4.42
C THR A 132 -14.09 -5.92 -5.31
N TRP A 133 -13.22 -6.92 -5.40
CA TRP A 133 -11.99 -6.85 -6.19
C TRP A 133 -12.01 -7.84 -7.35
N PRO A 134 -11.75 -7.40 -8.59
CA PRO A 134 -11.61 -8.31 -9.71
C PRO A 134 -10.48 -9.31 -9.48
N TYR A 135 -10.64 -10.54 -9.99
CA TYR A 135 -9.62 -11.59 -9.87
C TYR A 135 -8.22 -11.14 -10.30
N GLY A 136 -8.12 -10.37 -11.39
CA GLY A 136 -6.83 -9.84 -11.86
C GLY A 136 -6.15 -8.92 -10.84
N HIS A 137 -6.93 -8.15 -10.07
CA HIS A 137 -6.42 -7.31 -8.99
C HIS A 137 -5.90 -8.17 -7.84
N ALA A 138 -6.64 -9.20 -7.43
CA ALA A 138 -6.21 -10.13 -6.39
C ALA A 138 -4.89 -10.84 -6.74
N VAL A 139 -4.75 -11.32 -7.98
CA VAL A 139 -3.52 -11.97 -8.46
C VAL A 139 -2.34 -10.99 -8.49
N HIS A 140 -2.57 -9.74 -8.90
CA HIS A 140 -1.56 -8.69 -8.82
C HIS A 140 -1.09 -8.45 -7.37
N CYS A 141 -2.03 -8.27 -6.45
CA CYS A 141 -1.73 -8.09 -5.02
C CYS A 141 -0.95 -9.27 -4.44
N LEU A 142 -1.30 -10.50 -4.80
CA LEU A 142 -0.56 -11.69 -4.39
C LEU A 142 0.89 -11.66 -4.91
N ASN A 143 1.10 -11.25 -6.18
CA ASN A 143 2.45 -11.15 -6.73
C ASN A 143 3.27 -10.04 -6.06
N VAL A 144 2.68 -8.88 -5.76
CA VAL A 144 3.34 -7.80 -5.00
C VAL A 144 3.85 -8.30 -3.66
N LEU A 145 3.02 -9.04 -2.91
CA LEU A 145 3.41 -9.62 -1.61
C LEU A 145 4.51 -10.67 -1.78
N ARG A 146 4.43 -11.52 -2.82
CA ARG A 146 5.47 -12.50 -3.13
C ARG A 146 6.80 -11.83 -3.46
N ASP A 147 6.80 -10.79 -4.28
CA ASP A 147 8.01 -10.05 -4.64
C ASP A 147 8.60 -9.32 -3.42
N SER A 148 7.76 -8.80 -2.52
CA SER A 148 8.20 -8.24 -1.25
C SER A 148 8.91 -9.28 -0.36
N VAL A 149 8.33 -10.47 -0.20
CA VAL A 149 8.95 -11.56 0.59
C VAL A 149 10.31 -11.95 0.02
N VAL A 150 10.41 -12.12 -1.31
CA VAL A 150 11.66 -12.46 -1.99
C VAL A 150 12.69 -11.33 -1.88
N CYS A 151 12.25 -10.07 -1.97
CA CYS A 151 13.11 -8.90 -1.82
C CYS A 151 13.71 -8.77 -0.40
N HIS A 152 12.90 -9.03 0.62
CA HIS A 152 13.34 -8.95 2.01
C HIS A 152 14.24 -10.13 2.41
N ALA A 153 13.97 -11.33 1.89
CA ALA A 153 14.77 -12.54 2.10
C ALA A 153 15.20 -12.74 3.57
N ASP A 154 14.26 -12.61 4.51
CA ASP A 154 14.51 -12.80 5.95
C ASP A 154 15.03 -14.23 6.23
N ASP A 155 16.26 -14.32 6.72
CA ASP A 155 16.99 -15.56 6.93
C ASP A 155 16.89 -16.08 8.37
N THR A 156 16.03 -15.48 9.20
CA THR A 156 15.81 -15.90 10.58
C THR A 156 15.24 -17.33 10.64
N PRO A 157 15.97 -18.32 11.20
CA PRO A 157 15.52 -19.70 11.22
C PRO A 157 14.35 -19.89 12.18
N MET A 158 13.33 -20.59 11.72
CA MET A 158 12.15 -20.90 12.49
C MET A 158 12.27 -22.25 13.20
N TYR A 159 11.98 -22.31 14.50
CA TYR A 159 11.85 -23.60 15.19
C TYR A 159 10.51 -24.27 14.84
N THR A 160 10.50 -25.60 14.83
CA THR A 160 9.32 -26.42 14.55
C THR A 160 9.11 -27.50 15.61
N GLY A 161 7.87 -27.99 15.75
CA GLY A 161 7.51 -29.07 16.68
C GLY A 161 6.99 -28.58 18.03
N ARG A 162 6.68 -29.53 18.91
CA ARG A 162 6.12 -29.29 20.26
C ARG A 162 7.20 -28.86 21.26
N LEU A 163 7.84 -27.74 20.98
CA LEU A 163 8.90 -27.13 21.80
C LEU A 163 8.47 -25.73 22.27
N HIS A 164 9.10 -25.23 23.33
CA HIS A 164 8.84 -23.88 23.87
C HIS A 164 7.34 -23.63 24.14
N LYS A 165 6.77 -22.54 23.62
CA LYS A 165 5.35 -22.22 23.77
C LYS A 165 4.41 -23.20 23.05
N ASN A 166 4.93 -24.09 22.20
CA ASN A 166 4.16 -25.13 21.52
C ASN A 166 4.13 -26.49 22.28
N VAL A 167 4.67 -26.61 23.49
CA VAL A 167 4.86 -27.91 24.17
C VAL A 167 3.58 -28.73 24.35
N PHE A 168 2.43 -28.08 24.50
CA PHE A 168 1.12 -28.73 24.66
C PHE A 168 0.22 -28.63 23.43
N GLU A 169 0.71 -28.07 22.32
CA GLU A 169 -0.09 -27.85 21.12
C GLU A 169 -0.24 -29.14 20.31
N GLU A 170 -1.48 -29.51 19.99
CA GLU A 170 -1.75 -30.67 19.14
C GLU A 170 -1.18 -30.44 17.73
N HIS A 171 -1.37 -29.23 17.21
CA HIS A 171 -0.90 -28.75 15.90
C HIS A 171 0.04 -27.55 16.08
N PRO A 172 1.32 -27.76 16.41
CA PRO A 172 2.25 -26.68 16.71
C PRO A 172 2.49 -25.79 15.49
N ARG A 173 2.44 -24.46 15.69
CA ARG A 173 2.80 -23.49 14.65
C ARG A 173 4.27 -23.12 14.77
N ALA A 174 4.96 -22.99 13.63
CA ALA A 174 6.38 -22.69 13.62
C ALA A 174 6.67 -21.37 14.36
N SER A 175 7.70 -21.38 15.20
CA SER A 175 8.26 -20.18 15.86
C SER A 175 7.37 -19.41 16.85
N VAL A 176 6.23 -19.96 17.29
CA VAL A 176 5.40 -19.31 18.33
C VAL A 176 6.24 -19.01 19.59
N GLY A 177 6.22 -17.78 20.09
CA GLY A 177 7.02 -17.36 21.23
C GLY A 177 8.46 -16.95 20.92
N THR A 178 8.88 -16.98 19.66
CA THR A 178 10.10 -16.29 19.22
C THR A 178 9.79 -14.85 18.78
N PHE A 179 10.83 -14.08 18.48
CA PHE A 179 10.72 -12.70 18.09
C PHE A 179 11.28 -12.49 16.69
N LYS A 180 10.56 -11.73 15.86
CA LYS A 180 11.08 -11.14 14.64
C LYS A 180 11.45 -9.68 14.90
N MET A 181 12.45 -9.17 14.19
CA MET A 181 12.78 -7.76 14.24
C MET A 181 12.00 -7.03 13.15
N CYS A 182 11.26 -5.99 13.53
CA CYS A 182 10.39 -5.20 12.67
C CYS A 182 10.87 -3.75 12.61
N ARG A 183 10.47 -3.04 11.56
CA ARG A 183 10.47 -1.57 11.57
C ARG A 183 9.30 -1.07 12.40
N ASN A 184 9.47 0.07 13.07
CA ASN A 184 8.39 0.68 13.86
C ASN A 184 7.27 1.21 12.95
N TRP A 185 6.14 0.49 12.89
CA TRP A 185 4.98 0.87 12.08
C TRP A 185 4.38 2.21 12.49
N SER A 186 4.14 2.42 13.79
CA SER A 186 3.58 3.67 14.30
C SER A 186 4.46 4.88 13.98
N ALA A 187 5.79 4.72 13.93
CA ALA A 187 6.70 5.76 13.49
C ALA A 187 6.56 6.07 11.99
N LEU A 188 6.35 5.07 11.14
CA LEU A 188 6.06 5.26 9.71
C LEU A 188 4.72 5.98 9.52
N VAL A 189 3.67 5.54 10.21
CA VAL A 189 2.34 6.18 10.20
C VAL A 189 2.44 7.64 10.64
N SER A 190 3.14 7.92 11.74
CA SER A 190 3.35 9.29 12.23
C SER A 190 4.10 10.15 11.21
N TRP A 191 5.16 9.60 10.61
CA TRP A 191 5.94 10.29 9.58
C TRP A 191 5.09 10.61 8.34
N ALA A 192 4.21 9.68 7.94
CA ALA A 192 3.34 9.83 6.78
C ALA A 192 2.22 10.84 7.02
N ARG A 193 1.55 10.79 8.18
CA ARG A 193 0.48 11.73 8.56
C ARG A 193 0.98 13.18 8.61
N ALA A 194 2.20 13.40 9.09
CA ALA A 194 2.83 14.73 9.10
C ALA A 194 3.14 15.29 7.69
N ARG A 195 3.02 14.46 6.65
CA ARG A 195 3.26 14.80 5.24
C ARG A 195 2.09 14.34 4.36
N SER A 196 0.89 14.27 4.93
CA SER A 196 -0.23 13.61 4.26
C SER A 196 -0.58 14.29 2.94
N ALA A 197 -0.90 13.49 1.92
CA ALA A 197 -1.55 13.98 0.71
C ALA A 197 -3.04 14.28 0.93
N CYS A 198 -3.58 14.06 2.13
CA CYS A 198 -5.00 14.22 2.44
C CYS A 198 -5.88 13.26 1.61
N TYR A 199 -5.36 12.08 1.30
CA TYR A 199 -6.01 11.14 0.39
C TYR A 199 -7.01 10.22 1.10
N ARG A 200 -8.20 10.08 0.52
CA ARG A 200 -9.16 9.02 0.83
C ARG A 200 -9.80 8.55 -0.49
N PRO A 201 -9.96 7.24 -0.71
CA PRO A 201 -10.62 6.74 -1.89
C PRO A 201 -12.14 6.91 -1.76
N VAL A 202 -12.64 8.12 -1.98
CA VAL A 202 -14.09 8.36 -2.15
C VAL A 202 -14.50 8.09 -3.61
N HIS A 203 -15.81 8.01 -3.87
CA HIS A 203 -16.36 7.79 -5.21
C HIS A 203 -15.88 6.47 -5.86
N TRP A 204 -15.84 5.38 -5.09
CA TRP A 204 -15.33 4.07 -5.56
C TRP A 204 -16.02 3.51 -6.80
N PHE A 205 -17.33 3.80 -6.97
CA PHE A 205 -18.17 3.21 -8.02
C PHE A 205 -18.72 4.25 -9.00
N GLU A 206 -18.35 5.51 -8.83
CA GLU A 206 -18.79 6.61 -9.70
C GLU A 206 -17.82 6.73 -10.87
N GLN A 207 -18.35 6.80 -12.09
CA GLN A 207 -17.54 6.83 -13.31
C GLN A 207 -17.07 8.25 -13.69
N GLU A 208 -17.77 9.28 -13.19
CA GLU A 208 -17.50 10.69 -13.48
C GLU A 208 -17.50 11.48 -12.18
N PHE A 209 -16.32 11.76 -11.65
CA PHE A 209 -16.13 12.65 -10.50
C PHE A 209 -14.78 13.35 -10.63
N ASP A 210 -14.62 14.47 -9.92
CA ASP A 210 -13.35 15.18 -9.84
C ASP A 210 -12.38 14.39 -8.93
N GLU A 211 -11.32 13.84 -9.52
CA GLU A 211 -10.28 13.08 -8.80
C GLU A 211 -9.64 13.89 -7.66
N THR A 212 -9.67 15.22 -7.72
CA THR A 212 -9.15 16.07 -6.65
C THR A 212 -9.96 15.96 -5.35
N GLU A 213 -11.24 15.55 -5.41
CA GLU A 213 -12.06 15.31 -4.21
C GLU A 213 -11.45 14.24 -3.29
N ARG A 214 -10.70 13.28 -3.85
CA ARG A 214 -10.00 12.28 -3.06
C ARG A 214 -8.89 12.87 -2.19
N TYR A 215 -8.40 14.07 -2.48
CA TYR A 215 -7.29 14.72 -1.77
C TYR A 215 -7.77 15.76 -0.73
N LYS A 216 -9.03 15.69 -0.27
CA LYS A 216 -9.63 16.66 0.69
C LYS A 216 -9.77 16.16 2.14
N PHE A 217 -9.02 15.11 2.52
CA PHE A 217 -9.14 14.43 3.81
C PHE A 217 -7.86 14.50 4.64
N CYS A 218 -7.46 15.70 5.07
CA CYS A 218 -6.24 15.87 5.85
C CYS A 218 -6.42 15.40 7.30
N PRO A 219 -5.50 14.58 7.85
CA PRO A 219 -5.61 14.06 9.21
C PRO A 219 -5.45 15.13 10.30
N ASP A 220 -4.80 16.25 9.98
CA ASP A 220 -4.62 17.40 10.87
C ASP A 220 -5.76 18.44 10.77
N GLY A 221 -6.77 18.19 9.94
CA GLY A 221 -7.88 19.11 9.68
C GLY A 221 -7.52 20.32 8.80
N SER A 222 -6.32 20.36 8.23
CA SER A 222 -5.94 21.41 7.27
C SER A 222 -6.77 21.33 5.98
N THR A 223 -6.86 22.46 5.25
CA THR A 223 -7.70 22.58 4.04
C THR A 223 -6.95 23.26 2.89
N PRO A 224 -5.86 22.65 2.37
CA PRO A 224 -4.99 23.25 1.35
C PRO A 224 -5.71 23.63 0.05
N TRP A 225 -6.76 22.89 -0.34
CA TRP A 225 -7.56 23.21 -1.53
C TRP A 225 -8.22 24.59 -1.46
N LYS A 226 -8.65 25.05 -0.28
CA LYS A 226 -9.25 26.40 -0.13
C LYS A 226 -8.24 27.52 -0.43
N GLN A 227 -6.95 27.26 -0.21
CA GLN A 227 -5.88 28.20 -0.49
C GLN A 227 -5.50 28.19 -1.98
N ALA A 228 -5.57 27.02 -2.62
CA ALA A 228 -5.33 26.86 -4.05
C ALA A 228 -6.48 27.46 -4.89
N GLU A 229 -7.74 27.21 -4.51
CA GLU A 229 -8.94 27.77 -5.14
C GLU A 229 -8.97 29.31 -5.07
N GLY A 230 -8.47 29.90 -3.97
CA GLY A 230 -8.35 31.35 -3.81
C GLY A 230 -7.26 32.01 -4.66
N LYS A 231 -6.36 31.23 -5.29
CA LYS A 231 -5.29 31.74 -6.15
C LYS A 231 -5.62 31.73 -7.64
N GLY A 232 -6.79 31.24 -8.05
CA GLY A 232 -7.25 31.25 -9.43
C GLY A 232 -6.29 30.50 -10.35
N VAL A 233 -6.46 29.19 -10.47
CA VAL A 233 -5.79 28.42 -11.53
C VAL A 233 -6.31 28.95 -12.86
N GLN A 234 -5.48 29.71 -13.59
CA GLN A 234 -5.73 29.99 -14.99
C GLN A 234 -5.56 28.67 -15.75
N THR A 235 -6.68 28.22 -16.32
CA THR A 235 -6.80 27.13 -17.29
C THR A 235 -5.86 27.30 -18.48
#